data_AF-A0A2W6Z9U9-F1
#
_entry.id   AF-A0A2W6Z9U9-F1
#
_cell.length_a   1.000
_cell.length_b   1.000
_cell.length_c   1.000
_cell.angle_alpha   90.00
_cell.angle_beta   90.00
_cell.angle_gamma   90.00
#
_symmetry.space_group_name_H-M   'P 1'
#
loop_
_entity.id
_entity.type
_entity.pdbx_description
1 polymer ?
#
loop_
_entity_poly.entity_id
_entity_poly.type
_entity_poly.pdbx_seq_one_letter_code
_entity_poly.pdbx_strand_id
1 'polypeptide(L)'
;WVWAAGWSTAWPTLLFASVILLLGWGAEALGVVLGAARLQATRWAYIGAGIGLLVGLLGLLPALPFGGPLLGALLGPLLGAALGELLSASGELGPFGFLRLKRSLIVGLAVVAGMLVSRLAQFLLALLGVVGFVLLSRLLGL
;
A
#
# COMPACT_ATOMS: atom_id res chain seq x y z
N TRP A 1 -12.73 -21.18 13.53
CA TRP A 1 -13.78 -21.57 12.57
C TRP A 1 -13.62 -23.01 12.11
N VAL A 2 -12.52 -23.41 11.45
CA VAL A 2 -12.31 -24.81 10.97
C VAL A 2 -12.46 -25.87 12.07
N TRP A 3 -11.94 -25.61 13.27
CA TRP A 3 -12.15 -26.50 14.43
C TRP A 3 -13.62 -26.69 14.82
N ALA A 4 -14.48 -25.67 14.60
CA ALA A 4 -15.91 -25.74 14.88
C ALA A 4 -16.71 -26.30 13.69
N ALA A 5 -16.29 -26.00 12.45
CA ALA A 5 -16.94 -26.40 11.22
C ALA A 5 -16.61 -27.84 10.77
N GLY A 6 -15.52 -28.41 11.29
CA GLY A 6 -15.01 -29.72 10.91
C GLY A 6 -14.19 -29.69 9.62
N TRP A 7 -13.03 -30.37 9.62
CA TRP A 7 -12.08 -30.34 8.50
C TRP A 7 -12.66 -30.87 7.19
N SER A 8 -13.50 -31.92 7.25
CA SER A 8 -14.10 -32.58 6.08
C SER A 8 -14.90 -31.62 5.19
N THR A 9 -15.51 -30.61 5.78
CA THR A 9 -16.43 -29.69 5.10
C THR A 9 -15.82 -28.30 4.95
N ALA A 10 -14.93 -27.89 5.87
CA ALA A 10 -14.38 -26.54 5.93
C ALA A 10 -13.18 -26.29 5.01
N TRP A 11 -12.50 -27.36 4.54
CA TRP A 11 -11.26 -27.21 3.76
C TRP A 11 -11.40 -26.42 2.44
N PRO A 12 -12.52 -26.48 1.67
CA PRO A 12 -12.64 -25.71 0.43
C PRO A 12 -12.70 -24.21 0.71
N THR A 13 -13.42 -23.81 1.76
CA THR A 13 -13.53 -22.40 2.18
C THR A 13 -12.21 -21.87 2.71
N LEU A 14 -11.46 -22.70 3.45
CA LEU A 14 -10.13 -22.35 3.92
C LEU A 14 -9.14 -22.21 2.75
N LEU A 15 -9.19 -23.12 1.76
CA LEU A 15 -8.36 -23.04 0.58
C LEU A 15 -8.65 -21.76 -0.22
N PHE A 16 -9.93 -21.44 -0.44
CA PHE A 16 -10.35 -20.21 -1.11
C PHE A 16 -9.81 -18.95 -0.40
N ALA A 17 -10.00 -18.86 0.92
CA ALA A 17 -9.50 -17.73 1.70
C ALA A 17 -7.96 -17.63 1.64
N SER A 18 -7.27 -18.77 1.65
CA SER A 18 -5.81 -18.83 1.55
C SER A 18 -5.33 -18.36 0.18
N VAL A 19 -5.99 -18.76 -0.91
CA VAL A 19 -5.66 -18.31 -2.28
C VAL A 19 -5.88 -16.81 -2.42
N ILE A 20 -7.01 -16.27 -1.94
CA ILE A 20 -7.27 -14.83 -1.96
C ILE A 20 -6.21 -14.05 -1.17
N LEU A 21 -5.79 -14.57 -0.01
CA LEU A 21 -4.73 -13.97 0.80
C LEU A 21 -3.39 -13.93 0.05
N LEU A 22 -3.01 -15.04 -0.60
CA LEU A 22 -1.80 -15.11 -1.42
C LEU A 22 -1.87 -14.17 -2.62
N LEU A 23 -3.01 -14.08 -3.30
CA LEU A 23 -3.22 -13.12 -4.37
C LEU A 23 -3.13 -11.67 -3.88
N GLY A 24 -3.62 -11.39 -2.66
CA GLY A 24 -3.49 -10.08 -2.02
C GLY A 24 -2.03 -9.70 -1.76
N TRP A 25 -1.24 -10.64 -1.24
CA TRP A 25 0.21 -10.46 -1.08
C TRP A 25 0.92 -10.29 -2.43
N GLY A 26 0.50 -11.04 -3.45
CA GLY A 26 0.99 -10.89 -4.81
C GLY A 26 0.69 -9.50 -5.38
N ALA A 27 -0.52 -8.97 -5.17
CA ALA A 27 -0.91 -7.64 -5.60
C ALA A 27 -0.09 -6.53 -4.90
N GLU A 28 0.19 -6.67 -3.60
CA GLU A 28 1.10 -5.79 -2.85
C GLU A 28 2.52 -5.83 -3.43
N ALA A 29 3.08 -7.02 -3.62
CA ALA A 29 4.42 -7.19 -4.18
C ALA A 29 4.52 -6.60 -5.60
N LEU A 30 3.53 -6.87 -6.45
CA LEU A 30 3.44 -6.29 -7.79
C LEU A 30 3.29 -4.77 -7.75
N GLY A 31 2.52 -4.24 -6.81
CA GLY A 31 2.38 -2.81 -6.57
C GLY A 31 3.70 -2.12 -6.25
N VAL A 32 4.47 -2.71 -5.34
CA VAL A 32 5.81 -2.21 -4.96
C VAL A 32 6.80 -2.34 -6.12
N VAL A 33 6.83 -3.49 -6.79
CA VAL A 33 7.81 -3.77 -7.87
C VAL A 33 7.48 -2.98 -9.14
N LEU A 34 6.22 -2.93 -9.59
CA LEU A 34 5.82 -2.18 -10.77
C LEU A 34 5.83 -0.67 -10.52
N GLY A 35 5.50 -0.23 -9.30
CA GLY A 35 5.72 1.15 -8.87
C GLY A 35 7.21 1.54 -8.96
N ALA A 36 8.10 0.65 -8.52
CA ALA A 36 9.55 0.85 -8.57
C ALA A 36 10.12 0.84 -9.98
N ALA A 37 9.63 -0.08 -10.83
CA ALA A 37 10.09 -0.21 -12.20
C ALA A 37 9.68 0.97 -13.09
N ARG A 38 8.53 1.61 -12.83
CA ARG A 38 8.01 2.70 -13.67
C ARG A 38 8.70 4.06 -13.44
N LEU A 39 9.37 4.29 -12.31
CA LEU A 39 9.75 5.64 -11.90
C LEU A 39 11.25 5.95 -11.90
N GLN A 40 12.15 4.97 -12.06
CA GLN A 40 13.61 5.22 -11.89
C GLN A 40 13.91 5.98 -10.58
N ALA A 41 13.05 5.84 -9.57
CA ALA A 41 13.15 6.57 -8.34
C ALA A 41 14.31 6.01 -7.54
N THR A 42 15.07 6.89 -6.90
CA THR A 42 16.21 6.48 -6.08
C THR A 42 15.72 5.57 -4.94
N ARG A 43 16.57 4.63 -4.47
CA ARG A 43 16.24 3.78 -3.32
C ARG A 43 15.82 4.60 -2.08
N TRP A 44 16.25 5.86 -2.01
CA TRP A 44 15.93 6.83 -0.97
C TRP A 44 14.50 7.35 -1.01
N ALA A 45 13.86 7.42 -2.18
CA ALA A 45 12.44 7.79 -2.27
C ALA A 45 11.53 6.74 -1.60
N TYR A 46 11.89 5.45 -1.66
CA TYR A 46 11.16 4.37 -1.00
C TYR A 46 11.32 4.38 0.52
N ILE A 47 12.56 4.53 0.99
CA ILE A 47 12.85 4.66 2.42
C ILE A 47 12.15 5.91 2.97
N GLY A 48 12.21 7.02 2.21
CA GLY A 48 11.48 8.25 2.51
C GLY A 48 9.97 8.01 2.57
N ALA A 49 9.37 7.33 1.60
CA ALA A 49 7.94 7.01 1.61
C ALA A 49 7.53 6.14 2.81
N GLY A 50 8.35 5.15 3.17
CA GLY A 50 8.12 4.27 4.32
C GLY A 50 8.22 5.02 5.65
N ILE A 51 9.25 5.85 5.83
CA ILE A 51 9.39 6.72 7.00
C ILE A 51 8.26 7.74 7.04
N GLY A 52 7.90 8.32 5.89
CA GLY A 52 6.79 9.24 5.75
C GLY A 52 5.45 8.59 6.13
N LEU A 53 5.23 7.32 5.77
CA LEU A 53 4.07 6.54 6.19
C LEU A 53 4.06 6.33 7.71
N LEU A 54 5.20 5.94 8.29
CA LEU A 54 5.33 5.75 9.74
C LEU A 54 5.11 7.05 10.50
N VAL A 55 5.70 8.16 10.06
CA VAL A 55 5.51 9.50 10.65
C VAL A 55 4.08 9.99 10.40
N GLY A 56 3.49 9.72 9.24
CA GLY A 56 2.09 10.06 8.96
C GLY A 56 1.12 9.26 9.81
N LEU A 57 1.44 8.01 10.14
CA LEU A 57 0.62 7.13 10.97
C LEU A 57 0.83 7.38 12.47
N LEU A 58 2.04 7.71 12.91
CA LEU A 58 2.41 7.89 14.32
C LEU A 58 2.44 9.35 14.77
N GLY A 59 2.63 10.31 13.85
CA GLY A 59 2.83 11.73 14.13
C GLY A 59 1.68 12.65 13.70
N LEU A 60 0.83 12.26 12.74
CA LEU A 60 -0.46 12.95 12.43
C LEU A 60 -1.65 12.37 13.22
N LEU A 61 -1.37 11.40 14.10
CA LEU A 61 -2.28 10.85 15.11
C LEU A 61 -1.69 11.06 16.50
N PRO A 62 -1.58 12.33 16.94
CA PRO A 62 -2.69 12.85 17.73
C PRO A 62 -3.01 14.33 17.40
N ALA A 63 -4.24 14.59 16.94
CA ALA A 63 -4.86 15.92 16.85
C ALA A 63 -4.51 16.84 15.64
N LEU A 64 -4.77 16.40 14.39
CA LEU A 64 -5.24 17.36 13.38
C LEU A 64 -6.78 17.42 13.36
N PRO A 65 -7.39 18.60 13.56
CA PRO A 65 -8.85 18.77 13.56
C PRO A 65 -9.51 18.46 12.22
N PHE A 66 -8.74 18.44 11.13
CA PHE A 66 -9.17 18.00 9.81
C PHE A 66 -8.14 17.01 9.24
N GLY A 67 -8.51 15.73 9.19
CA GLY A 67 -7.80 14.71 8.41
C GLY A 67 -7.04 13.65 9.22
N GLY A 68 -7.77 12.72 9.81
CA GLY A 68 -7.22 11.60 10.58
C GLY A 68 -6.39 10.57 9.78
N PRO A 69 -6.35 9.29 10.19
CA PRO A 69 -5.40 8.28 9.69
C PRO A 69 -5.29 8.17 8.17
N LEU A 70 -6.39 8.37 7.46
CA LEU A 70 -6.43 8.34 5.99
C LEU A 70 -5.56 9.42 5.35
N LEU A 71 -5.61 10.66 5.85
CA LEU A 71 -4.83 11.76 5.28
C LEU A 71 -3.35 11.59 5.62
N GLY A 72 -3.02 11.12 6.82
CA GLY A 72 -1.64 10.79 7.18
C GLY A 72 -1.05 9.64 6.36
N ALA A 73 -1.87 8.63 6.04
CA ALA A 73 -1.45 7.51 5.19
C ALA A 73 -1.25 7.89 3.71
N LEU A 74 -1.81 9.00 3.23
CA LEU A 74 -1.62 9.50 1.86
C LEU A 74 -0.54 10.60 1.78
N LEU A 75 -0.58 11.57 2.69
CA LEU A 75 0.35 12.70 2.72
C LEU A 75 1.71 12.31 3.28
N GLY A 76 1.76 11.40 4.25
CA GLY A 76 3.00 10.90 4.83
C GLY A 76 3.92 10.31 3.76
N PRO A 77 3.47 9.33 2.97
CA PRO A 77 4.27 8.77 1.90
C PRO A 77 4.56 9.76 0.76
N LEU A 78 3.63 10.67 0.45
CA LEU A 78 3.84 11.73 -0.55
C LEU A 78 5.05 12.59 -0.18
N LEU A 79 5.03 13.13 1.04
CA LEU A 79 6.06 14.02 1.57
C LEU A 79 7.34 13.25 1.82
N GLY A 80 7.25 12.03 2.34
CA GLY A 80 8.38 11.15 2.55
C GLY A 80 9.12 10.82 1.25
N ALA A 81 8.39 10.43 0.21
CA ALA A 81 8.97 10.16 -1.11
C ALA A 81 9.55 11.43 -1.75
N ALA A 82 8.83 12.56 -1.67
CA ALA A 82 9.31 13.83 -2.22
C ALA A 82 10.56 14.35 -1.49
N LEU A 83 10.62 14.23 -0.16
CA LEU A 83 11.80 14.61 0.63
C LEU A 83 12.96 13.64 0.43
N GLY A 84 12.70 12.33 0.39
CA GLY A 84 13.72 11.31 0.12
C GLY A 84 14.38 11.49 -1.24
N GLU A 85 13.59 11.83 -2.26
CA GLU A 85 14.12 12.16 -3.59
C GLU A 85 14.84 13.53 -3.59
N LEU A 86 14.30 14.55 -2.91
CA LEU A 86 14.92 15.89 -2.85
C LEU A 86 16.27 15.89 -2.12
N LEU A 87 16.41 15.10 -1.05
CA LEU A 87 17.62 14.98 -0.23
C LEU A 87 18.66 14.03 -0.82
N SER A 88 18.24 13.00 -1.60
CA SER A 88 19.17 12.07 -2.23
C SER A 88 19.64 12.54 -3.60
N ALA A 89 18.85 13.35 -4.31
CA ALA A 89 19.20 13.87 -5.62
C ALA A 89 20.46 14.74 -5.62
N SER A 90 20.94 15.19 -4.44
CA SER A 90 22.00 16.18 -4.20
C SER A 90 23.29 15.95 -4.99
N GLY A 91 23.64 14.71 -5.32
CA GLY A 91 24.86 14.39 -6.09
C GLY A 91 24.71 14.38 -7.62
N GLU A 92 23.58 13.89 -8.16
CA GLU A 92 23.47 13.54 -9.59
C GLU A 92 22.71 14.56 -10.47
N LEU A 93 21.98 15.51 -9.88
CA LEU A 93 20.93 16.28 -10.59
C LEU A 93 21.08 17.82 -10.58
N GLY A 94 22.24 18.35 -10.19
CA GLY A 94 22.51 19.80 -10.25
C GLY A 94 21.93 20.62 -9.08
N PRO A 95 22.03 21.97 -9.10
CA PRO A 95 21.73 22.83 -7.95
C PRO A 95 20.25 22.82 -7.52
N PHE A 96 20.00 23.18 -6.26
CA PHE A 96 18.64 23.37 -5.72
C PHE A 96 17.87 24.39 -6.56
N GLY A 97 16.71 24.02 -7.11
CA GLY A 97 15.91 24.88 -7.97
C GLY A 97 14.51 24.32 -8.25
N PHE A 98 13.69 25.12 -8.93
CA PHE A 98 12.27 24.84 -9.18
C PHE A 98 12.03 23.53 -9.96
N LEU A 99 12.94 23.16 -10.87
CA LEU A 99 12.87 21.90 -11.61
C LEU A 99 13.03 20.67 -10.70
N ARG A 100 13.88 20.76 -9.68
CA ARG A 100 14.16 19.65 -8.75
C ARG A 100 12.97 19.38 -7.84
N LEU A 101 12.32 20.45 -7.36
CA LEU A 101 11.10 20.36 -6.57
C LEU A 101 9.92 19.81 -7.38
N LYS A 102 9.77 20.25 -8.64
CA LYS A 102 8.76 19.71 -9.55
C LYS A 102 8.97 18.20 -9.77
N ARG A 103 10.22 17.77 -9.99
CA ARG A 103 10.55 16.35 -10.18
C ARG A 103 10.26 15.52 -8.92
N SER A 104 10.65 15.99 -7.74
CA SER A 104 10.41 15.26 -6.49
C SER A 104 8.92 15.15 -6.14
N LEU A 105 8.11 16.18 -6.44
CA LEU A 105 6.65 16.13 -6.31
C LEU A 105 6.02 15.13 -7.28
N ILE A 106 6.50 15.05 -8.52
CA ILE A 106 6.03 14.05 -9.49
C ILE A 106 6.36 12.64 -9.02
N VAL A 107 7.57 12.41 -8.49
CA VAL A 107 7.98 11.13 -7.91
C VAL A 107 7.10 10.79 -6.71
N GLY A 108 6.89 11.73 -5.79
CA GLY A 108 5.98 11.55 -4.65
C GLY A 108 4.57 11.18 -5.08
N LEU A 109 3.98 11.92 -6.04
CA LEU A 109 2.64 11.64 -6.57
C LEU A 109 2.55 10.26 -7.20
N ALA A 110 3.60 9.86 -7.91
CA ALA A 110 3.63 8.57 -8.58
C ALA A 110 3.78 7.40 -7.57
N VAL A 111 4.51 7.60 -6.47
CA VAL A 111 4.56 6.65 -5.35
C VAL A 111 3.18 6.54 -4.69
N VAL A 112 2.50 7.67 -4.42
CA VAL A 112 1.13 7.67 -3.88
C VAL A 112 0.17 6.96 -4.82
N ALA A 113 0.22 7.24 -6.12
CA ALA A 113 -0.62 6.58 -7.11
C ALA A 113 -0.40 5.05 -7.13
N GLY A 114 0.86 4.60 -7.06
CA GLY A 114 1.21 3.18 -6.98
C GLY A 114 0.66 2.50 -5.73
N MET A 115 0.80 3.15 -4.56
CA MET A 115 0.20 2.64 -3.31
C MET A 115 -1.32 2.63 -3.37
N LEU A 116 -1.94 3.65 -3.98
CA LEU A 116 -3.40 3.74 -4.09
C LEU A 116 -3.96 2.59 -4.94
N VAL A 117 -3.32 2.30 -6.09
CA VAL A 117 -3.70 1.18 -6.96
C VAL A 117 -3.57 -0.15 -6.22
N SER A 118 -2.46 -0.34 -5.48
CA SER A 118 -2.23 -1.55 -4.70
C SER A 118 -3.27 -1.72 -3.59
N ARG A 119 -3.60 -0.64 -2.88
CA ARG A 119 -4.65 -0.64 -1.85
C ARG A 119 -6.03 -0.87 -2.42
N LEU A 120 -6.35 -0.34 -3.60
CA LEU A 120 -7.60 -0.61 -4.28
C LEU A 120 -7.71 -2.09 -4.68
N ALA A 121 -6.66 -2.66 -5.26
CA ALA A 121 -6.63 -4.09 -5.60
C ALA A 121 -6.84 -4.96 -4.36
N GLN A 122 -6.17 -4.62 -3.25
CA GLN A 122 -6.28 -5.36 -2.00
C GLN A 122 -7.66 -5.20 -1.35
N PHE A 123 -8.28 -4.02 -1.46
CA PHE A 123 -9.66 -3.81 -1.02
C PHE A 123 -10.64 -4.67 -1.80
N LEU A 124 -10.52 -4.72 -3.14
CA LEU A 124 -11.36 -5.56 -3.99
C LEU A 124 -11.16 -7.05 -3.71
N LEU A 125 -9.91 -7.50 -3.55
CA LEU A 125 -9.59 -8.88 -3.17
C LEU A 125 -10.11 -9.23 -1.78
N ALA A 126 -10.02 -8.31 -0.81
CA ALA A 126 -10.58 -8.51 0.52
C ALA A 126 -12.11 -8.65 0.46
N LEU A 127 -12.78 -7.79 -0.32
CA LEU A 127 -14.23 -7.86 -0.51
C LEU A 127 -14.65 -9.19 -1.14
N LEU A 128 -13.97 -9.61 -2.22
CA LEU A 128 -14.18 -10.91 -2.86
C LEU A 128 -13.91 -12.07 -1.89
N GLY A 129 -12.86 -11.97 -1.08
CA GLY A 129 -12.50 -12.94 -0.06
C GLY A 129 -13.61 -13.10 0.98
N VAL A 130 -14.13 -12.00 1.52
CA VAL A 130 -15.20 -12.02 2.52
C VAL A 130 -16.50 -12.56 1.92
N VAL A 131 -16.91 -12.04 0.77
CA VAL A 131 -18.17 -12.48 0.11
C VAL A 131 -18.08 -13.95 -0.28
N GLY A 132 -16.98 -14.37 -0.91
CA GLY A 132 -16.76 -15.76 -1.31
C GLY A 132 -16.68 -16.71 -0.11
N PHE A 133 -16.00 -16.30 0.97
CA PHE A 133 -15.94 -17.07 2.21
C PHE A 133 -17.34 -17.30 2.81
N VAL A 134 -18.16 -16.24 2.90
CA VAL A 134 -19.52 -16.34 3.45
C VAL A 134 -20.41 -17.20 2.57
N LEU A 135 -20.41 -16.97 1.26
CA LEU A 135 -21.23 -17.74 0.31
C LEU A 135 -20.86 -19.22 0.31
N LEU A 136 -19.57 -19.53 0.26
CA LEU A 136 -19.09 -20.91 0.23
C LEU A 136 -19.36 -21.63 1.56
N SER A 137 -19.22 -20.93 2.69
CA SER A 137 -19.61 -21.48 4.00
C SER A 137 -21.10 -21.83 4.03
N ARG A 138 -21.97 -20.92 3.57
CA ARG A 138 -23.42 -21.13 3.52
C ARG A 138 -23.83 -22.28 2.59
N LEU A 139 -23.22 -22.36 1.40
CA LEU A 139 -23.48 -23.44 0.44
C LEU A 139 -23.09 -24.81 0.98
N LEU A 140 -22.05 -24.87 1.80
CA LEU A 140 -21.55 -26.10 2.43
C LEU A 140 -22.26 -26.42 3.76
N GLY A 141 -23.23 -25.60 4.19
CA GLY A 141 -23.98 -25.81 5.43
C GLY A 141 -23.18 -25.53 6.71
N LEU A 142 -22.17 -24.66 6.64
CA LEU A 142 -21.30 -24.22 7.74
C LEU A 142 -21.71 -22.84 8.29
#